data_AF-A0AA39X642-F1
#
_entry.id   AF-A0AA39X642-F1
#
_cell.length_a   1.000
_cell.length_b   1.000
_cell.length_c   1.000
_cell.angle_alpha   90.00
_cell.angle_beta   90.00
_cell.angle_gamma   90.00
#
_symmetry.space_group_name_H-M   'P 1'
#
loop_
_entity.id
_entity.type
_entity.pdbx_description
1 polymer ?
#
loop_
_entity_poly.entity_id
_entity_poly.type
_entity_poly.pdbx_seq_one_letter_code
_entity_poly.pdbx_strand_id
1 'polypeptide(L)'
;MDMRDQFRRALDDFKKKAELTSEESRYFQLSSFNDVLMTLDQVQKEQSKKKTLAFMNRIDPFLKTMAEYGKVIEVFVNMSEILAFVWGPMKFLIMVASSFADAFNSLLDIYQQIGEQIPLLESYQQLFSDHVHMRQLLVMIYEDILRVHAIALRYFRQKLWRPLFQSSWKGFAAEIDLLKDNLARHRRLIETRASLVEFEAVQNPRKQSEANFRELKLAEERRRRTAVLQWLSSPGVHSAHERCLEARAWSPTSCHWILADPCFQDWVDPLFCLSVDQREARRR
;
A
#
# COMPACT_ATOMS: atom_id res chain seq x y z
N MET A 1 -0.57 -0.05 28.72
CA MET A 1 0.19 -0.87 27.77
C MET A 1 1.55 -0.22 27.57
N ASP A 2 2.64 -0.97 27.79
CA ASP A 2 4.01 -0.47 27.65
C ASP A 2 4.25 0.05 26.22
N MET A 3 5.02 1.14 26.07
CA MET A 3 5.28 1.75 24.77
C MET A 3 5.92 0.74 23.81
N ARG A 4 6.81 -0.12 24.33
CA ARG A 4 7.43 -1.22 23.58
C ARG A 4 6.42 -2.15 22.91
N ASP A 5 5.37 -2.52 23.63
CA ASP A 5 4.34 -3.39 23.07
C ASP A 5 3.48 -2.66 22.04
N GLN A 6 3.33 -1.33 22.14
CA GLN A 6 2.62 -0.55 21.12
C GLN A 6 3.42 -0.49 19.81
N PHE A 7 4.74 -0.23 19.88
CA PHE A 7 5.61 -0.27 18.70
C PHE A 7 5.67 -1.66 18.05
N ARG A 8 5.78 -2.73 18.85
CA ARG A 8 5.73 -4.10 18.30
C ARG A 8 4.39 -4.39 17.60
N ARG A 9 3.26 -4.03 18.21
CA ARG A 9 1.96 -4.20 17.56
C ARG A 9 1.87 -3.44 16.24
N ALA A 10 2.32 -2.19 16.20
CA ALA A 10 2.36 -1.40 14.97
C ALA A 10 3.20 -2.11 13.89
N LEU A 11 4.35 -2.66 14.28
CA LEU A 11 5.22 -3.41 13.40
C LEU A 11 4.59 -4.73 12.92
N ASP A 12 3.95 -5.50 13.78
CA ASP A 12 3.29 -6.76 13.43
C ASP A 12 2.10 -6.50 12.49
N ASP A 13 1.34 -5.45 12.77
CA ASP A 13 0.28 -4.95 11.88
C ASP A 13 0.83 -4.59 10.51
N PHE A 14 1.99 -3.94 10.44
CA PHE A 14 2.66 -3.61 9.19
C PHE A 14 3.10 -4.88 8.45
N LYS A 15 3.79 -5.81 9.11
CA LYS A 15 4.23 -7.08 8.52
C LYS A 15 3.05 -7.83 7.89
N LYS A 16 1.90 -7.84 8.58
CA LYS A 16 0.65 -8.44 8.09
C LYS A 16 0.02 -7.67 6.93
N LYS A 17 -0.19 -6.36 7.07
CA LYS A 17 -0.87 -5.51 6.06
C LYS A 17 -0.06 -5.35 4.78
N ALA A 18 1.27 -5.34 4.91
CA ALA A 18 2.18 -5.32 3.78
C ALA A 18 2.43 -6.73 3.22
N GLU A 19 1.86 -7.80 3.78
CA GLU A 19 2.03 -9.18 3.31
C GLU A 19 3.52 -9.56 3.15
N LEU A 20 4.35 -9.26 4.15
CA LEU A 20 5.78 -9.50 4.06
C LEU A 20 6.09 -11.00 4.11
N THR A 21 6.99 -11.44 3.22
CA THR A 21 7.56 -12.78 3.34
C THR A 21 8.57 -12.84 4.49
N SER A 22 8.91 -14.05 4.94
CA SER A 22 9.97 -14.25 5.93
C SER A 22 11.33 -13.71 5.44
N GLU A 23 11.61 -13.84 4.13
CA GLU A 23 12.83 -13.35 3.52
C GLU A 23 12.89 -11.81 3.51
N GLU A 24 11.79 -11.16 3.15
CA GLU A 24 11.70 -9.70 3.17
C GLU A 24 11.78 -9.15 4.59
N SER A 25 11.11 -9.80 5.55
CA SER A 25 11.22 -9.42 6.96
C SER A 25 12.67 -9.49 7.44
N ARG A 26 13.40 -10.56 7.10
CA ARG A 26 14.83 -10.67 7.44
C ARG A 26 15.66 -9.61 6.74
N TYR A 27 15.40 -9.35 5.46
CA TYR A 27 16.10 -8.32 4.70
C TYR A 27 15.89 -6.92 5.29
N PHE A 28 14.66 -6.58 5.69
CA PHE A 28 14.35 -5.30 6.32
C PHE A 28 14.96 -5.18 7.71
N GLN A 29 14.91 -6.23 8.53
CA GLN A 29 15.52 -6.23 9.87
C GLN A 29 17.03 -5.98 9.87
N LEU A 30 17.72 -6.32 8.77
CA LEU A 30 19.15 -6.09 8.62
C LEU A 30 19.49 -4.73 8.00
N SER A 31 18.50 -3.91 7.68
CA SER A 31 18.70 -2.63 7.00
C SER A 31 18.95 -1.50 8.01
N SER A 32 19.89 -0.62 7.67
CA SER A 32 20.26 0.55 8.46
C SER A 32 20.12 1.85 7.66
N PHE A 33 20.23 2.98 8.37
CA PHE A 33 20.32 4.30 7.73
C PHE A 33 21.46 4.38 6.70
N ASN A 34 22.62 3.80 7.01
CA ASN A 34 23.76 3.80 6.11
C ASN A 34 23.47 2.99 4.83
N ASP A 35 22.71 1.89 4.93
CA ASP A 35 22.30 1.13 3.74
C ASP A 35 21.41 1.95 2.80
N VAL A 36 20.56 2.81 3.34
CA VAL A 36 19.75 3.74 2.54
C VAL A 36 20.64 4.76 1.83
N LEU A 37 21.60 5.37 2.54
CA LEU A 37 22.55 6.32 1.94
C LEU A 37 23.39 5.68 0.82
N MET A 38 23.92 4.48 1.05
CA MET A 38 24.66 3.73 0.01
C MET A 38 23.78 3.43 -1.20
N THR A 39 22.52 3.07 -0.98
CA THR A 39 21.56 2.81 -2.07
C THR A 39 21.27 4.07 -2.87
N LEU A 40 21.10 5.22 -2.20
CA LEU A 40 20.89 6.51 -2.86
C LEU A 40 22.11 6.92 -3.71
N ASP A 41 23.32 6.77 -3.18
CA ASP A 41 24.56 7.03 -3.93
C ASP A 41 24.68 6.12 -5.17
N GLN A 42 24.36 4.83 -5.03
CA GLN A 42 24.32 3.90 -6.15
C GLN A 42 23.32 4.35 -7.22
N VAL A 43 22.07 4.64 -6.83
CA VAL A 43 21.03 5.09 -7.76
C VAL A 43 21.44 6.39 -8.46
N GLN A 44 22.04 7.34 -7.73
CA GLN A 44 22.51 8.61 -8.28
C GLN A 44 23.59 8.38 -9.37
N LYS A 45 24.55 7.48 -9.11
CA LYS A 45 25.59 7.10 -10.07
C LYS A 45 25.00 6.43 -11.31
N GLU A 46 24.00 5.58 -11.15
CA GLU A 46 23.31 4.93 -12.27
C GLU A 46 22.49 5.92 -13.12
N GLN A 47 21.76 6.84 -12.48
CA GLN A 47 21.00 7.88 -13.18
C GLN A 47 21.90 8.85 -13.94
N SER A 48 23.07 9.18 -13.38
CA SER A 48 24.07 10.01 -14.05
C SER A 48 24.51 9.40 -15.39
N LYS A 49 24.76 8.07 -15.41
CA LYS A 49 25.12 7.34 -16.63
C LYS A 49 23.98 7.33 -17.67
N LYS A 50 22.73 7.28 -17.21
CA LYS A 50 21.52 7.22 -18.06
C LYS A 50 20.96 8.60 -18.44
N LYS A 51 21.54 9.70 -17.93
CA LYS A 51 21.02 11.08 -18.07
C LYS A 51 19.57 11.25 -17.57
N THR A 52 19.21 10.54 -16.52
CA THR A 52 17.87 10.58 -15.89
C THR A 52 17.95 11.09 -14.45
N LEU A 53 18.78 12.10 -14.21
CA LEU A 53 19.02 12.65 -12.87
C LEU A 53 17.72 13.17 -12.25
N ALA A 54 17.45 12.76 -11.02
CA ALA A 54 16.40 13.31 -10.19
C ALA A 54 16.96 14.25 -9.12
N PHE A 55 16.13 15.15 -8.60
CA PHE A 55 16.50 15.98 -7.45
C PHE A 55 16.43 15.14 -6.16
N MET A 56 17.56 14.52 -5.80
CA MET A 56 17.67 13.60 -4.65
C MET A 56 17.50 14.28 -3.30
N ASN A 57 17.86 15.56 -3.16
CA ASN A 57 17.78 16.28 -1.87
C ASN A 57 16.35 16.37 -1.31
N ARG A 58 15.32 16.07 -2.12
CA ARG A 58 13.94 15.91 -1.64
C ARG A 58 13.79 14.84 -0.56
N ILE A 59 14.69 13.86 -0.50
CA ILE A 59 14.61 12.79 0.50
C ILE A 59 15.16 13.22 1.86
N ASP A 60 15.97 14.28 1.91
CA ASP A 60 16.67 14.73 3.11
C ASP A 60 15.77 15.06 4.30
N PRO A 61 14.60 15.71 4.12
CA PRO A 61 13.68 15.97 5.24
C PRO A 61 13.29 14.68 5.95
N PHE A 62 12.95 13.63 5.21
CA PHE A 62 12.60 12.35 5.80
C PHE A 62 13.78 11.70 6.52
N LEU A 63 14.95 11.66 5.87
CA LEU A 63 16.16 11.07 6.44
C LEU A 63 16.55 11.73 7.77
N LYS A 64 16.57 13.06 7.81
CA LYS A 64 16.91 13.83 9.02
C LYS A 64 15.89 13.57 10.13
N THR A 65 14.61 13.70 9.81
CA THR A 65 13.56 13.54 10.83
C THR A 65 13.50 12.11 11.36
N MET A 66 13.77 11.08 10.55
CA MET A 66 13.78 9.69 11.02
C MET A 66 15.03 9.34 11.83
N ALA A 67 16.18 9.94 11.51
CA ALA A 67 17.37 9.81 12.35
C ALA A 67 17.14 10.45 13.74
N GLU A 68 16.50 11.61 13.78
CA GLU A 68 16.12 12.31 15.01
C GLU A 68 15.05 11.54 15.81
N TYR A 69 14.00 11.10 15.12
CA TYR A 69 12.94 10.26 15.68
C TYR A 69 13.52 9.05 16.42
N GLY A 70 14.49 8.39 15.79
CA GLY A 70 15.23 7.27 16.37
C GLY A 70 15.81 7.57 17.75
N LYS A 71 16.55 8.68 17.88
CA LYS A 71 17.15 9.09 19.16
C LYS A 71 16.12 9.37 20.23
N VAL A 72 14.96 9.93 19.87
CA VAL A 72 13.89 10.20 20.84
C VAL A 72 13.26 8.90 21.33
N ILE A 73 13.04 7.92 20.45
CA ILE A 73 12.40 6.66 20.85
C ILE A 73 13.33 5.66 21.55
N GLU A 74 14.65 5.79 21.39
CA GLU A 74 15.63 4.86 22.00
C GLU A 74 15.53 4.81 23.53
N VAL A 75 15.09 5.91 24.15
CA VAL A 75 14.87 6.01 25.60
C VAL A 75 13.74 5.09 26.07
N PHE A 76 12.82 4.73 25.18
CA PHE A 76 11.61 3.99 25.51
C PHE A 76 11.57 2.56 24.94
N VAL A 77 12.29 2.30 23.84
CA VAL A 77 12.25 1.03 23.11
C VAL A 77 13.61 0.60 22.58
N ASN A 78 13.81 -0.72 22.43
CA ASN A 78 14.99 -1.23 21.75
C ASN A 78 14.91 -0.85 20.25
N MET A 79 15.76 0.09 19.86
CA MET A 79 15.64 0.92 18.66
C MET A 79 15.93 0.16 17.35
N SER A 80 16.79 -0.86 17.39
CA SER A 80 17.37 -1.45 16.19
C SER A 80 16.34 -2.10 15.27
N GLU A 81 15.42 -2.93 15.81
CA GLU A 81 14.38 -3.55 14.98
C GLU A 81 13.38 -2.51 14.46
N ILE A 82 12.95 -1.57 15.30
CA ILE A 82 11.93 -0.57 14.94
C ILE A 82 12.41 0.31 13.78
N LEU A 83 13.62 0.84 13.86
CA LEU A 83 14.17 1.66 12.78
C LEU A 83 14.55 0.85 11.55
N ALA A 84 14.95 -0.42 11.70
CA ALA A 84 15.20 -1.27 10.55
C ALA A 84 13.97 -1.40 9.64
N PHE A 85 12.76 -1.41 10.21
CA PHE A 85 11.51 -1.39 9.43
C PHE A 85 11.09 -0.01 8.90
N VAL A 86 11.81 1.05 9.23
CA VAL A 86 11.76 2.32 8.49
C VAL A 86 12.71 2.25 7.29
N TRP A 87 13.96 1.85 7.54
CA TRP A 87 15.04 1.90 6.54
C TRP A 87 14.93 0.81 5.46
N GLY A 88 14.56 -0.42 5.83
CA GLY A 88 14.47 -1.55 4.93
C GLY A 88 13.43 -1.38 3.81
N PRO A 89 12.15 -1.09 4.14
CA PRO A 89 11.14 -0.79 3.14
C PRO A 89 11.53 0.41 2.27
N MET A 90 12.07 1.48 2.87
CA MET A 90 12.54 2.65 2.13
C MET A 90 13.63 2.31 1.11
N LYS A 91 14.65 1.57 1.54
CA LYS A 91 15.72 1.07 0.66
C LYS A 91 15.15 0.27 -0.52
N PHE A 92 14.24 -0.67 -0.24
CA PHE A 92 13.61 -1.49 -1.27
C PHE A 92 12.80 -0.63 -2.26
N LEU A 93 11.99 0.31 -1.76
CA LEU A 93 11.16 1.19 -2.58
C LEU A 93 12.02 2.07 -3.49
N ILE A 94 13.11 2.64 -2.97
CA ILE A 94 14.11 3.40 -3.74
C ILE A 94 14.67 2.54 -4.88
N MET A 95 15.10 1.32 -4.58
CA MET A 95 15.65 0.41 -5.59
C MET A 95 14.63 0.10 -6.69
N VAL A 96 13.38 -0.25 -6.33
CA VAL A 96 12.35 -0.59 -7.31
C VAL A 96 11.96 0.63 -8.16
N ALA A 97 11.65 1.76 -7.52
CA ALA A 97 11.16 2.95 -8.20
C ALA A 97 12.23 3.60 -9.09
N SER A 98 13.52 3.53 -8.73
CA SER A 98 14.64 4.14 -9.47
C SER A 98 14.72 3.75 -10.95
N SER A 99 14.15 2.60 -11.28
CA SER A 99 14.11 2.05 -12.64
C SER A 99 13.03 2.68 -13.54
N PHE A 100 12.22 3.61 -13.03
CA PHE A 100 11.21 4.34 -13.79
C PHE A 100 11.12 5.79 -13.28
N ALA A 101 11.56 6.75 -14.10
CA ALA A 101 11.82 8.13 -13.66
C ALA A 101 10.61 8.81 -12.98
N ASP A 102 9.41 8.69 -13.54
CA ASP A 102 8.20 9.32 -12.98
C ASP A 102 7.83 8.72 -11.61
N ALA A 103 7.95 7.40 -11.47
CA ALA A 103 7.70 6.72 -10.20
C ALA A 103 8.74 7.08 -9.15
N PHE A 104 10.01 7.16 -9.55
CA PHE A 104 11.06 7.60 -8.64
C PHE A 104 10.84 9.03 -8.18
N ASN A 105 10.46 9.93 -9.09
CA ASN A 105 10.13 11.30 -8.75
C ASN A 105 8.97 11.39 -7.77
N SER A 106 7.91 10.63 -8.01
CA SER A 106 6.74 10.65 -7.13
C SER A 106 7.01 10.00 -5.77
N LEU A 107 7.89 8.97 -5.71
CA LEU A 107 8.34 8.40 -4.44
C LEU A 107 9.15 9.42 -3.62
N LEU A 108 10.05 10.16 -4.26
CA LEU A 108 10.81 11.22 -3.59
C LEU A 108 9.91 12.36 -3.09
N ASP A 109 8.87 12.73 -3.85
CA ASP A 109 7.88 13.72 -3.40
C ASP A 109 7.12 13.23 -2.15
N ILE A 110 6.77 11.95 -2.09
CA ILE A 110 6.15 11.37 -0.89
C ILE A 110 7.09 11.50 0.31
N TYR A 111 8.35 11.07 0.19
CA TYR A 111 9.29 11.16 1.30
C TYR A 111 9.52 12.60 1.75
N GLN A 112 9.68 13.53 0.82
CA GLN A 112 9.79 14.95 1.13
C GLN A 112 8.60 15.41 1.98
N GLN A 113 7.39 15.22 1.47
CA GLN A 113 6.17 15.71 2.10
C GLN A 113 5.94 15.09 3.47
N ILE A 114 6.20 13.78 3.63
CA ILE A 114 6.10 13.09 4.92
C ILE A 114 7.13 13.62 5.92
N GLY A 115 8.39 13.77 5.48
CA GLY A 115 9.46 14.32 6.32
C GLY A 115 9.17 15.75 6.81
N GLU A 116 8.59 16.59 5.95
CA GLU A 116 8.17 17.96 6.29
C GLU A 116 6.98 18.03 7.26
N GLN A 117 6.18 16.97 7.37
CA GLN A 117 5.06 16.92 8.33
C GLN A 117 5.47 16.50 9.74
N ILE A 118 6.72 16.12 9.99
CA ILE A 118 7.16 15.71 11.32
C ILE A 118 8.11 16.78 11.86
N PRO A 119 7.84 17.36 13.05
CA PRO A 119 8.69 18.41 13.61
C PRO A 119 10.02 17.80 14.11
N LEU A 120 11.00 18.66 14.39
CA LEU A 120 12.27 18.25 15.00
C LEU A 120 12.02 17.79 16.46
N LEU A 121 11.89 16.48 16.67
CA LEU A 121 11.40 15.88 17.92
C LEU A 121 12.38 15.97 19.10
N GLU A 122 13.70 16.10 18.88
CA GLU A 122 14.70 16.28 19.95
C GLU A 122 14.37 17.54 20.78
N SER A 123 13.87 18.60 20.12
CA SER A 123 13.46 19.84 20.79
C SER A 123 12.26 19.66 21.74
N TYR A 124 11.55 18.53 21.65
CA TYR A 124 10.37 18.19 22.45
C TYR A 124 10.62 17.00 23.38
N GLN A 125 11.87 16.56 23.56
CA GLN A 125 12.18 15.36 24.35
C GLN A 125 11.60 15.40 25.77
N GLN A 126 11.71 16.55 26.46
CA GLN A 126 11.13 16.74 27.79
C GLN A 126 9.61 16.58 27.80
N LEU A 127 8.92 17.07 26.75
CA LEU A 127 7.47 16.93 26.63
C LEU A 127 7.05 15.45 26.64
N PHE A 128 7.80 14.59 25.95
CA PHE A 128 7.55 13.15 25.91
C PHE A 128 7.91 12.45 27.23
N SER A 129 8.92 12.92 27.95
CA SER A 129 9.26 12.40 29.28
C SER A 129 8.12 12.67 30.28
N ASP A 130 7.60 13.89 30.26
CA ASP A 130 6.65 14.38 31.26
C ASP A 130 5.21 13.88 31.01
N HIS A 131 4.83 13.62 29.75
CA HIS A 131 3.43 13.38 29.39
C HIS A 131 3.20 12.07 28.63
N VAL A 132 2.41 11.17 29.22
CA VAL A 132 2.07 9.84 28.65
C VAL A 132 1.31 9.96 27.33
N HIS A 133 0.40 10.92 27.18
CA HIS A 133 -0.37 11.10 25.94
C HIS A 133 0.51 11.60 24.78
N MET A 134 1.52 12.43 25.08
CA MET A 134 2.50 12.88 24.08
C MET A 134 3.36 11.72 23.56
N ARG A 135 3.70 10.77 24.44
CA ARG A 135 4.35 9.51 24.05
C ARG A 135 3.54 8.68 23.05
N GLN A 136 2.21 8.74 23.10
CA GLN A 136 1.37 8.05 22.13
C GLN A 136 1.51 8.63 20.72
N LEU A 137 1.81 9.94 20.58
CA LEU A 137 2.05 10.55 19.27
C LEU A 137 3.27 9.95 18.58
N LEU A 138 4.31 9.57 19.32
CA LEU A 138 5.48 8.87 18.74
C LEU A 138 5.05 7.55 18.10
N VAL A 139 4.22 6.76 18.79
CA VAL A 139 3.68 5.50 18.26
C VAL A 139 2.83 5.76 17.01
N MET A 140 1.95 6.76 17.05
CA MET A 140 1.06 7.07 15.92
C MET A 140 1.83 7.57 14.69
N ILE A 141 2.91 8.35 14.88
CA ILE A 141 3.82 8.74 13.80
C ILE A 141 4.45 7.50 13.15
N TYR A 142 4.94 6.56 13.95
CA TYR A 142 5.51 5.32 13.43
C TYR A 142 4.49 4.47 12.68
N GLU A 143 3.27 4.34 13.21
CA GLU A 143 2.17 3.66 12.52
C GLU A 143 1.88 4.30 11.15
N ASP A 144 1.83 5.63 11.07
CA ASP A 144 1.56 6.34 9.82
C ASP A 144 2.71 6.15 8.81
N ILE A 145 3.98 6.19 9.24
CA ILE A 145 5.15 5.91 8.39
C ILE A 145 5.10 4.47 7.84
N LEU A 146 4.83 3.49 8.71
CA LEU A 146 4.71 2.10 8.29
C LEU A 146 3.53 1.89 7.34
N ARG A 147 2.41 2.60 7.54
CA ARG A 147 1.29 2.56 6.60
C ARG A 147 1.69 3.12 5.23
N VAL A 148 2.41 4.25 5.16
CA VAL A 148 2.95 4.78 3.89
C VAL A 148 3.80 3.72 3.19
N HIS A 149 4.72 3.08 3.91
CA HIS A 149 5.53 1.99 3.36
C HIS A 149 4.70 0.80 2.90
N ALA A 150 3.69 0.37 3.66
CA ALA A 150 2.85 -0.77 3.29
C ALA A 150 2.06 -0.50 2.00
N ILE A 151 1.49 0.70 1.88
CA ILE A 151 0.79 1.13 0.67
C ILE A 151 1.77 1.10 -0.50
N ALA A 152 2.94 1.74 -0.37
CA ALA A 152 3.96 1.80 -1.41
C ALA A 152 4.45 0.42 -1.85
N LEU A 153 4.76 -0.47 -0.90
CA LEU A 153 5.16 -1.84 -1.18
C LEU A 153 4.09 -2.58 -1.96
N ARG A 154 2.83 -2.50 -1.54
CA ARG A 154 1.69 -3.11 -2.23
C ARG A 154 1.55 -2.59 -3.67
N TYR A 155 1.82 -1.31 -3.90
CA TYR A 155 1.76 -0.72 -5.24
C TYR A 155 2.90 -1.26 -6.14
N PHE A 156 4.14 -1.13 -5.70
CA PHE A 156 5.33 -1.50 -6.48
C PHE A 156 5.51 -3.01 -6.67
N ARG A 157 4.78 -3.85 -5.92
CA ARG A 157 4.73 -5.31 -6.12
C ARG A 157 3.77 -5.76 -7.23
N GLN A 158 2.85 -4.90 -7.67
CA GLN A 158 1.89 -5.29 -8.70
C GLN A 158 2.61 -5.56 -10.02
N LYS A 159 2.36 -6.70 -10.67
CA LYS A 159 3.00 -7.08 -11.95
C LYS A 159 2.93 -5.97 -13.02
N LEU A 160 1.84 -5.19 -13.01
CA LEU A 160 1.56 -4.16 -14.00
C LEU A 160 1.75 -2.73 -13.47
N TRP A 161 2.47 -2.52 -12.36
CA TRP A 161 2.65 -1.17 -11.78
C TRP A 161 3.28 -0.18 -12.77
N ARG A 162 4.26 -0.61 -13.58
CA ARG A 162 4.94 0.25 -14.57
C ARG A 162 4.01 0.71 -15.69
N PRO A 163 3.39 -0.17 -16.49
CA PRO A 163 2.53 0.25 -17.59
C PRO A 163 1.29 1.01 -17.11
N LEU A 164 0.83 0.74 -15.87
CA LEU A 164 -0.34 1.40 -15.30
C LEU A 164 0.01 2.63 -14.46
N PHE A 165 1.27 3.06 -14.40
CA PHE A 165 1.68 4.12 -13.48
C PHE A 165 0.83 5.39 -13.64
N GLN A 166 0.74 5.89 -14.87
CA GLN A 166 0.04 7.13 -15.20
C GLN A 166 -1.45 7.09 -14.85
N SER A 167 -2.10 5.94 -14.95
CA SER A 167 -3.53 5.77 -14.68
C SER A 167 -3.85 5.39 -13.24
N SER A 168 -2.93 4.71 -12.54
CA SER A 168 -3.17 4.16 -11.20
C SER A 168 -2.58 4.98 -10.07
N TRP A 169 -1.54 5.79 -10.34
CA TRP A 169 -0.80 6.52 -9.30
C TRP A 169 -1.67 7.49 -8.51
N LYS A 170 -2.62 8.19 -9.16
CA LYS A 170 -3.49 9.17 -8.47
C LYS A 170 -4.32 8.54 -7.34
N GLY A 171 -4.85 7.34 -7.56
CA GLY A 171 -5.63 6.65 -6.53
C GLY A 171 -4.75 6.19 -5.36
N PHE A 172 -3.50 5.86 -5.63
CA PHE A 172 -2.49 5.53 -4.64
C PHE A 172 -2.07 6.76 -3.82
N ALA A 173 -1.76 7.87 -4.49
CA ALA A 173 -1.32 9.11 -3.87
C ALA A 173 -2.37 9.66 -2.87
N ALA A 174 -3.65 9.56 -3.21
CA ALA A 174 -4.74 9.98 -2.32
C ALA A 174 -4.77 9.23 -0.97
N GLU A 175 -4.33 7.97 -0.93
CA GLU A 175 -4.23 7.20 0.34
C GLU A 175 -3.07 7.72 1.19
N ILE A 176 -1.98 8.19 0.57
CA ILE A 176 -0.85 8.79 1.26
C ILE A 176 -1.16 10.22 1.72
N ASP A 177 -1.93 10.99 0.96
CA ASP A 177 -2.36 12.33 1.35
C ASP A 177 -3.14 12.33 2.67
N LEU A 178 -3.99 11.32 2.90
CA LEU A 178 -4.67 11.14 4.18
C LEU A 178 -3.68 10.92 5.34
N LEU A 179 -2.63 10.14 5.12
CA LEU A 179 -1.60 9.87 6.14
C LEU A 179 -0.75 11.12 6.40
N LYS A 180 -0.48 11.90 5.36
CA LYS A 180 0.16 13.21 5.49
C LYS A 180 -0.69 14.15 6.35
N ASP A 181 -2.01 14.18 6.16
CA ASP A 181 -2.91 14.98 6.99
C ASP A 181 -2.93 14.52 8.46
N ASN A 182 -2.85 13.21 8.70
CA ASN A 182 -2.68 12.65 10.05
C ASN A 182 -1.39 13.14 10.71
N LEU A 183 -0.27 13.04 10.01
CA LEU A 183 1.03 13.53 10.51
C LEU A 183 1.00 15.03 10.78
N ALA A 184 0.38 15.82 9.90
CA ALA A 184 0.19 17.26 10.10
C ALA A 184 -0.64 17.60 11.35
N ARG A 185 -1.61 16.74 11.72
CA ARG A 185 -2.36 16.88 12.98
C ARG A 185 -1.51 16.53 14.20
N HIS A 186 -0.73 15.45 14.14
CA HIS A 186 0.20 15.10 15.22
C HIS A 186 1.23 16.18 15.47
N ARG A 187 1.83 16.71 14.40
CA ARG A 187 2.77 17.82 14.45
C ARG A 187 2.19 19.01 15.21
N ARG A 188 0.96 19.41 14.87
CA ARG A 188 0.26 20.50 15.57
C ARG A 188 0.13 20.23 17.06
N LEU A 189 -0.30 19.03 17.46
CA LEU A 189 -0.43 18.66 18.88
C LEU A 189 0.91 18.75 19.64
N ILE A 190 2.02 18.36 18.99
CA ILE A 190 3.37 18.45 19.56
C ILE A 190 3.80 19.91 19.68
N GLU A 191 3.69 20.67 18.59
CA GLU A 191 4.14 22.06 18.52
C GLU A 191 3.36 22.97 19.49
N THR A 192 2.06 22.72 19.68
CA THR A 192 1.21 23.48 20.64
C THR A 192 1.28 22.94 22.06
N ARG A 193 2.04 21.87 22.32
CA ARG A 193 2.12 21.20 23.64
C ARG A 193 0.72 20.88 24.19
N ALA A 194 -0.12 20.30 23.34
CA ALA A 194 -1.53 20.08 23.62
C ALA A 194 -1.81 19.38 24.97
N SER A 195 -2.85 19.83 25.65
CA SER A 195 -3.39 19.16 26.83
C SER A 195 -3.94 17.77 26.47
N LEU A 196 -4.17 16.93 27.48
CA LEU A 196 -4.83 15.63 27.29
C LEU A 196 -6.20 15.79 26.63
N VAL A 197 -6.95 16.83 27.01
CA VAL A 197 -8.29 17.12 26.47
C VAL A 197 -8.22 17.44 24.97
N GLU A 198 -7.28 18.28 24.55
CA GLU A 198 -7.08 18.61 23.14
C GLU A 198 -6.58 17.41 22.33
N PHE A 199 -5.69 16.60 22.92
CA PHE A 199 -5.25 15.35 22.31
C PHE A 199 -6.44 14.41 22.05
N GLU A 200 -7.27 14.15 23.04
CA GLU A 200 -8.46 13.29 22.92
C GLU A 200 -9.47 13.83 21.90
N ALA A 201 -9.64 15.16 21.86
CA ALA A 201 -10.52 15.81 20.90
C ALA A 201 -10.09 15.60 19.44
N VAL A 202 -8.79 15.42 19.16
CA VAL A 202 -8.26 15.16 17.82
C VAL A 202 -8.27 13.67 17.45
N GLN A 203 -8.27 12.76 18.44
CA GLN A 203 -8.30 11.31 18.20
C GLN A 203 -9.61 10.82 17.57
N ASN A 204 -10.75 11.36 17.98
CA ASN A 204 -12.06 10.96 17.46
C ASN A 204 -12.24 11.32 15.97
N PRO A 205 -11.96 12.57 15.54
CA PRO A 205 -11.94 12.95 14.12
C PRO A 205 -10.98 12.11 13.28
N ARG A 206 -9.82 11.70 13.83
CA ARG A 206 -8.88 10.82 13.12
C ARG A 206 -9.54 9.49 12.78
N LYS A 207 -10.11 8.79 13.77
CA LYS A 207 -10.79 7.49 13.56
C LYS A 207 -11.93 7.62 12.56
N GLN A 208 -12.69 8.72 12.64
CA GLN A 208 -13.79 8.98 11.71
C GLN A 208 -13.29 9.25 10.30
N SER A 209 -12.22 10.03 10.13
CA SER A 209 -11.61 10.32 8.82
C SER A 209 -11.07 9.04 8.16
N GLU A 210 -10.41 8.18 8.92
CA GLU A 210 -9.95 6.87 8.44
C GLU A 210 -11.12 5.96 8.03
N ALA A 211 -12.19 5.91 8.83
CA ALA A 211 -13.38 5.12 8.51
C ALA A 211 -14.10 5.64 7.26
N ASN A 212 -14.29 6.96 7.17
CA ASN A 212 -14.93 7.60 6.01
C ASN A 212 -14.13 7.37 4.73
N PHE A 213 -12.80 7.48 4.78
CA PHE A 213 -11.94 7.20 3.63
C PHE A 213 -12.05 5.74 3.19
N ARG A 214 -12.07 4.81 4.14
CA ARG A 214 -12.27 3.38 3.85
C ARG A 214 -13.61 3.10 3.18
N GLU A 215 -14.69 3.70 3.67
CA GLU A 215 -16.02 3.61 3.07
C GLU A 215 -16.04 4.17 1.65
N LEU A 216 -15.46 5.36 1.43
CA LEU A 216 -15.34 5.97 0.11
C LEU A 216 -14.57 5.09 -0.87
N LYS A 217 -13.45 4.49 -0.43
CA LYS A 217 -12.65 3.58 -1.24
C LYS A 217 -13.45 2.33 -1.63
N LEU A 218 -14.14 1.70 -0.68
CA LEU A 218 -14.99 0.53 -0.93
C LEU A 218 -16.19 0.88 -1.83
N ALA A 219 -16.76 2.07 -1.70
CA ALA A 219 -17.83 2.55 -2.58
C ALA A 219 -17.33 2.75 -4.01
N GLU A 220 -16.16 3.35 -4.19
CA GLU A 220 -15.54 3.56 -5.49
C GLU A 220 -15.14 2.23 -6.16
N GLU A 221 -14.57 1.28 -5.41
CA GLU A 221 -14.28 -0.07 -5.90
C GLU A 221 -15.55 -0.80 -6.36
N ARG A 222 -16.63 -0.72 -5.57
CA ARG A 222 -17.95 -1.26 -5.96
C ARG A 222 -18.46 -0.59 -7.23
N ARG A 223 -18.39 0.74 -7.32
CA ARG A 223 -18.83 1.50 -8.49
C ARG A 223 -18.07 1.08 -9.76
N ARG A 224 -16.73 0.98 -9.67
CA ARG A 224 -15.89 0.52 -10.78
C ARG A 224 -16.25 -0.90 -11.21
N ARG A 225 -16.42 -1.81 -10.25
CA ARG A 225 -16.83 -3.20 -10.54
C ARG A 225 -18.17 -3.24 -11.26
N THR A 226 -19.17 -2.50 -10.79
CA THR A 226 -20.49 -2.43 -11.43
C THR A 226 -20.38 -1.85 -12.84
N ALA A 227 -19.61 -0.78 -13.04
CA ALA A 227 -19.41 -0.17 -14.35
C ALA A 227 -18.76 -1.16 -15.34
N VAL A 228 -17.75 -1.92 -14.90
CA VAL A 228 -17.12 -2.97 -15.73
C VAL A 228 -18.10 -4.09 -16.05
N LEU A 229 -18.89 -4.55 -15.07
CA LEU A 229 -19.90 -5.59 -15.30
C LEU A 229 -20.98 -5.12 -16.28
N GLN A 230 -21.43 -3.87 -16.16
CA GLN A 230 -22.37 -3.27 -17.11
C GLN A 230 -21.76 -3.14 -18.51
N TRP A 231 -20.51 -2.73 -18.62
CA TRP A 231 -19.80 -2.65 -19.90
C TRP A 231 -19.61 -4.02 -20.57
N LEU A 232 -19.24 -5.05 -19.79
CA LEU A 232 -19.11 -6.43 -20.26
C LEU A 232 -20.46 -7.05 -20.62
N SER A 233 -21.53 -6.61 -19.96
CA SER A 233 -22.89 -7.02 -20.29
C SER A 233 -23.32 -6.33 -21.58
N SER A 234 -23.05 -6.96 -22.73
CA SER A 234 -23.49 -6.42 -24.02
C SER A 234 -25.01 -6.12 -23.96
N PRO A 235 -25.45 -4.91 -24.32
CA PRO A 235 -26.86 -4.60 -24.41
C PRO A 235 -27.53 -5.59 -25.36
N GLY A 236 -28.60 -6.23 -24.88
CA GLY A 236 -29.41 -7.10 -25.72
C GLY A 236 -28.79 -8.47 -26.04
N VAL A 237 -27.86 -9.01 -25.23
CA VAL A 237 -27.52 -10.46 -25.36
C VAL A 237 -28.79 -11.30 -25.22
N HIS A 238 -29.63 -10.98 -24.23
CA HIS A 238 -30.90 -11.66 -24.05
C HIS A 238 -31.83 -11.47 -25.25
N SER A 239 -32.02 -10.23 -25.70
CA SER A 239 -32.90 -9.95 -26.82
C SER A 239 -32.37 -10.47 -28.16
N ALA A 240 -31.05 -10.52 -28.35
CA ALA A 240 -30.42 -11.15 -29.50
C ALA A 240 -30.57 -12.67 -29.45
N HIS A 241 -30.40 -13.27 -28.27
CA HIS A 241 -30.65 -14.68 -28.04
C HIS A 241 -32.10 -15.05 -28.34
N GLU A 242 -33.06 -14.30 -27.81
CA GLU A 242 -34.50 -14.47 -28.10
C GLU A 242 -34.81 -14.32 -29.59
N ARG A 243 -34.31 -13.26 -30.25
CA ARG A 243 -34.47 -13.12 -31.72
C ARG A 243 -33.90 -14.31 -32.48
N CYS A 244 -32.75 -14.84 -32.07
CA CYS A 244 -32.16 -16.02 -32.69
C CYS A 244 -32.96 -17.31 -32.38
N LEU A 245 -33.62 -17.41 -31.23
CA LEU A 245 -34.53 -18.50 -30.91
C LEU A 245 -35.78 -18.43 -31.79
N GLU A 246 -36.43 -17.26 -31.87
CA GLU A 246 -37.61 -17.03 -32.72
C GLU A 246 -37.31 -17.32 -34.19
N ALA A 247 -36.19 -16.84 -34.73
CA ALA A 247 -35.79 -17.09 -36.12
C ALA A 247 -35.57 -18.59 -36.43
N ARG A 248 -35.33 -19.42 -35.40
CA ARG A 248 -35.14 -20.88 -35.53
C ARG A 248 -36.38 -21.69 -35.12
N ALA A 249 -37.48 -21.04 -34.72
CA ALA A 249 -38.68 -21.71 -34.25
C ALA A 249 -39.29 -22.68 -35.28
N TRP A 250 -39.07 -22.43 -36.58
CA TRP A 250 -39.53 -23.29 -37.67
C TRP A 250 -38.80 -24.64 -37.75
N SER A 251 -37.64 -24.79 -37.11
CA SER A 251 -36.86 -26.04 -37.09
C SER A 251 -36.35 -26.33 -35.67
N PRO A 252 -37.12 -27.10 -34.87
CA PRO A 252 -36.74 -27.49 -33.51
C PRO A 252 -35.46 -28.32 -33.44
N THR A 253 -35.06 -28.93 -34.57
CA THR A 253 -33.86 -29.76 -34.67
C THR A 253 -32.64 -29.02 -35.23
N SER A 254 -32.78 -27.75 -35.58
CA SER A 254 -31.68 -26.93 -36.04
C SER A 254 -30.56 -26.87 -34.99
N CYS A 255 -29.32 -26.86 -35.44
CA CYS A 255 -28.11 -26.87 -34.60
C CYS A 255 -27.91 -28.12 -33.70
N HIS A 256 -28.76 -29.16 -33.72
CA HIS A 256 -28.49 -30.39 -32.94
C HIS A 256 -27.17 -31.08 -33.31
N TRP A 257 -26.66 -30.88 -34.53
CA TRP A 257 -25.36 -31.41 -34.94
C TRP A 257 -24.22 -30.95 -34.02
N ILE A 258 -24.30 -29.74 -33.43
CA ILE A 258 -23.27 -29.25 -32.51
C ILE A 258 -23.29 -30.03 -31.20
N LEU A 259 -24.47 -30.48 -30.76
CA LEU A 259 -24.59 -31.32 -29.57
C LEU A 259 -24.06 -32.73 -29.82
N ALA A 260 -23.99 -33.18 -31.07
CA ALA A 260 -23.37 -34.45 -31.43
C ALA A 260 -21.86 -34.30 -31.75
N ASP A 261 -21.33 -33.08 -31.81
CA ASP A 261 -19.94 -32.83 -32.15
C ASP A 261 -19.03 -33.26 -30.97
N PRO A 262 -18.01 -34.12 -31.21
CA PRO A 262 -17.12 -34.58 -30.15
C PRO A 262 -16.38 -33.44 -29.44
N CYS A 263 -15.97 -32.39 -30.15
CA CYS A 263 -15.28 -31.26 -29.55
C CYS A 263 -16.22 -30.47 -28.62
N PHE A 264 -17.50 -30.36 -28.98
CA PHE A 264 -18.49 -29.74 -28.12
C PHE A 264 -18.84 -30.60 -26.89
N GLN A 265 -18.97 -31.92 -27.07
CA GLN A 265 -19.19 -32.87 -25.96
C GLN A 265 -18.04 -32.85 -24.96
N ASP A 266 -16.81 -32.78 -25.45
CA ASP A 266 -15.61 -32.58 -24.64
C ASP A 266 -15.66 -31.23 -23.92
N TRP A 267 -15.97 -30.14 -24.63
CA TRP A 267 -16.03 -28.80 -24.02
C TRP A 267 -17.12 -28.66 -22.95
N VAL A 268 -18.30 -29.26 -23.16
CA VAL A 268 -19.44 -29.15 -22.25
C VAL A 268 -19.33 -30.09 -21.05
N ASP A 269 -18.55 -31.16 -21.14
CA ASP A 269 -18.29 -32.06 -20.02
C ASP A 269 -17.48 -31.32 -18.93
N PRO A 270 -18.07 -31.06 -17.75
CA PRO A 270 -17.38 -30.37 -16.66
C PRO A 270 -16.12 -31.10 -16.16
N LEU A 271 -15.98 -32.38 -16.51
CA LEU A 271 -14.84 -33.23 -16.14
C LEU A 271 -13.74 -33.25 -17.21
N PHE A 272 -13.98 -32.74 -18.41
CA PHE A 272 -12.99 -32.81 -19.50
C PHE A 272 -11.70 -32.05 -19.21
N CYS A 273 -11.78 -30.93 -18.50
CA CYS A 273 -10.58 -30.17 -18.13
C CYS A 273 -9.83 -30.75 -16.92
N LEU A 274 -10.34 -31.81 -16.29
CA LEU A 274 -9.71 -32.47 -15.14
C LEU A 274 -8.75 -33.57 -15.62
N SER A 275 -7.64 -33.75 -14.90
CA SER A 275 -6.72 -34.87 -15.14
C SER A 275 -7.44 -36.21 -14.90
N VAL A 276 -6.94 -37.29 -15.51
CA VAL A 276 -7.55 -38.63 -15.43
C VAL A 276 -7.82 -39.04 -13.97
N ASP A 277 -6.86 -38.79 -13.07
CA ASP A 277 -6.97 -39.08 -11.63
C ASP A 277 -8.11 -38.31 -10.94
N GLN A 278 -8.37 -37.07 -11.36
CA GLN A 278 -9.43 -36.23 -10.79
C GLN A 278 -10.82 -36.64 -11.26
N ARG A 279 -10.93 -37.27 -12.44
CA ARG A 279 -12.21 -37.77 -12.96
C ARG A 279 -12.67 -39.04 -12.23
N GLU A 280 -11.74 -39.92 -11.87
CA GLU A 280 -12.06 -41.17 -11.15
C GLU A 280 -12.47 -40.93 -9.69
N ALA A 281 -11.89 -39.93 -9.02
CA ALA A 281 -12.19 -39.61 -7.63
C ALA A 281 -13.61 -39.05 -7.40
N ARG A 282 -14.24 -38.42 -8.41
CA ARG A 282 -15.61 -37.87 -8.33
C ARG A 282 -16.71 -38.85 -8.74
N ARG A 283 -16.34 -39.99 -9.33
CA ARG A 283 -17.28 -41.07 -9.70
C ARG A 283 -17.49 -42.10 -8.58
N ARG A 284 -16.70 -42.01 -7.50
CA ARG A 284 -16.88 -42.77 -6.25
C ARG A 284 -17.64 -41.91 -5.24
#